data_AF-A0A540M6R8-F1
#
_entry.id   AF-A0A540M6R8-F1
#
_cell.length_a   1.000
_cell.length_b   1.000
_cell.length_c   1.000
_cell.angle_alpha   90.00
_cell.angle_beta   90.00
_cell.angle_gamma   90.00
#
_symmetry.space_group_name_H-M   'P 1'
#
loop_
_entity.id
_entity.type
_entity.pdbx_description
1 polymer ?
#
loop_
_entity_poly.entity_id
_entity_poly.type
_entity_poly.pdbx_seq_one_letter_code
_entity_poly.pdbx_strand_id
1 'polypeptide(L)'
;MVRIGGGVFPVIKEPDYLVNGEYRVDKGAAPKMLNCLMYKLSYYRFGEMTTEYGKPPGYDRARGVEIGNKDIKLEYLEEAFTTSNWIVRIYKVKPPNNRW
;
A
#
# COMPACT_ATOMS: atom_id res chain seq x y z
N MET A 1 13.55 4.89 0.78
CA MET A 1 13.20 4.41 -0.58
C MET A 1 13.00 5.58 -1.55
N VAL A 2 12.02 6.46 -1.31
CA VAL A 2 11.69 7.59 -2.20
C VAL A 2 12.89 8.52 -2.46
N ARG A 3 13.62 8.96 -1.42
CA ARG A 3 14.81 9.82 -1.56
C ARG A 3 15.93 9.19 -2.40
N ILE A 4 16.20 7.90 -2.22
CA ILE A 4 17.25 7.19 -2.96
C ILE A 4 16.87 7.08 -4.44
N GLY A 5 15.63 6.65 -4.73
CA GLY A 5 15.13 6.57 -6.11
C GLY A 5 15.03 7.93 -6.80
N GLY A 6 14.59 8.97 -6.06
CA GLY A 6 14.49 10.34 -6.56
C GLY A 6 15.83 11.02 -6.83
N GLY A 7 16.91 10.56 -6.19
CA GLY A 7 18.26 11.03 -6.49
C GLY A 7 18.77 10.64 -7.88
N VAL A 8 18.26 9.54 -8.44
CA VAL A 8 18.63 9.04 -9.78
C VAL A 8 17.57 9.36 -10.83
N PHE A 9 16.29 9.21 -10.47
CA PHE A 9 15.16 9.41 -11.37
C PHE A 9 14.28 10.59 -10.92
N PRO A 10 14.28 11.72 -11.66
CA PRO A 10 13.58 12.95 -11.26
C PRO A 10 12.05 12.84 -11.27
N VAL A 11 11.51 11.72 -11.78
CA VAL A 11 10.07 11.40 -11.77
C VAL A 11 9.57 11.08 -10.35
N ILE A 12 10.46 10.66 -9.46
CA ILE A 12 10.16 10.35 -8.07
C ILE A 12 10.48 11.58 -7.22
N LYS A 13 9.43 12.29 -6.76
CA LYS A 13 9.55 13.48 -5.93
C LYS A 13 8.94 13.21 -4.56
N GLU A 14 9.69 13.44 -3.49
CA GLU A 14 9.22 13.24 -2.11
C GLU A 14 7.97 14.07 -1.76
N PRO A 15 7.87 15.37 -2.14
CA PRO A 15 6.69 16.17 -1.81
C PRO A 15 5.37 15.59 -2.34
N ASP A 16 5.41 14.82 -3.43
CA ASP A 16 4.22 14.21 -4.03
C ASP A 16 3.57 13.15 -3.10
N TYR A 17 4.30 12.63 -2.12
CA TYR A 17 3.82 11.61 -1.18
C TYR A 17 3.34 12.21 0.15
N LEU A 18 3.48 13.53 0.32
CA LEU A 18 3.16 14.25 1.56
C LEU A 18 1.86 15.03 1.40
N VAL A 19 1.16 15.23 2.51
CA VAL A 19 0.05 16.18 2.61
C VAL A 19 0.37 17.13 3.75
N ASN A 20 0.49 18.43 3.44
CA ASN A 20 0.93 19.45 4.40
C ASN A 20 2.27 19.12 5.10
N GLY A 21 3.16 18.40 4.39
CA GLY A 21 4.45 17.96 4.93
C GLY A 21 4.39 16.68 5.79
N GLU A 22 3.21 16.11 6.00
CA GLU A 22 3.02 14.90 6.80
C GLU A 22 2.82 13.64 5.92
N TYR A 23 3.37 12.52 6.40
CA TYR A 23 3.11 11.20 5.82
C TYR A 23 1.83 10.62 6.40
N ARG A 24 0.78 10.57 5.59
CA ARG A 24 -0.51 10.00 5.96
C ARG A 24 -0.81 8.74 5.14
N VAL A 25 -1.64 7.86 5.70
CA VAL A 25 -2.17 6.66 5.02
C VAL A 25 -3.67 6.49 5.15
N ASP A 26 -4.32 7.47 5.80
CA ASP A 26 -5.75 7.58 5.89
C ASP A 26 -6.36 8.13 4.59
N LYS A 27 -7.66 8.43 4.60
CA LYS A 27 -8.35 9.01 3.43
C LYS A 27 -7.80 10.38 3.01
N GLY A 28 -7.09 11.07 3.89
CA GLY A 28 -6.44 12.36 3.61
C GLY A 28 -5.02 12.23 3.08
N ALA A 29 -4.52 11.00 2.84
CA ALA A 29 -3.21 10.78 2.25
C ALA A 29 -3.12 11.25 0.80
N ALA A 30 -1.90 11.58 0.36
CA ALA A 30 -1.66 12.01 -1.01
C ALA A 30 -2.10 10.92 -2.00
N PRO A 31 -2.75 11.27 -3.13
CA PRO A 31 -3.15 10.29 -4.14
C PRO A 31 -1.99 9.43 -4.65
N LYS A 32 -0.78 9.99 -4.71
CA LYS A 32 0.44 9.27 -5.12
C LYS A 32 0.90 8.26 -4.06
N MET A 33 0.66 8.53 -2.78
CA MET A 33 0.90 7.59 -1.67
C MET A 33 -0.09 6.42 -1.71
N LEU A 34 -1.40 6.70 -1.85
CA LEU A 34 -2.43 5.66 -1.92
C LEU A 34 -2.31 4.77 -3.17
N ASN A 35 -1.77 5.32 -4.26
CA ASN A 35 -1.59 4.57 -5.50
C ASN A 35 -0.21 3.91 -5.67
N CYS A 36 0.74 4.17 -4.78
CA CYS A 36 2.08 3.59 -4.92
C CYS A 36 2.06 2.07 -4.75
N LEU A 37 3.02 1.41 -5.40
CA LEU A 37 3.11 -0.05 -5.39
C LEU A 37 3.27 -0.60 -3.96
N MET A 38 4.09 0.05 -3.13
CA MET A 38 4.31 -0.37 -1.75
C MET A 38 3.02 -0.33 -0.92
N TYR A 39 2.22 0.74 -1.04
CA TYR A 39 0.94 0.84 -0.35
C TYR A 39 -0.01 -0.29 -0.76
N LYS A 40 -0.14 -0.52 -2.08
CA LYS A 40 -1.01 -1.56 -2.62
C LYS A 40 -0.60 -2.96 -2.15
N LEU A 41 0.70 -3.26 -2.11
CA LEU A 41 1.19 -4.58 -1.68
C LEU A 41 1.11 -4.77 -0.16
N SER A 42 1.34 -3.74 0.64
CA SER A 42 1.22 -3.90 2.10
C SER A 42 -0.24 -4.04 2.54
N TYR A 43 -1.16 -3.29 1.92
CA TYR A 43 -2.57 -3.23 2.33
C TYR A 43 -3.54 -4.05 1.45
N TYR A 44 -3.06 -4.86 0.51
CA TYR A 44 -3.93 -5.74 -0.29
C TYR A 44 -4.83 -6.60 0.61
N ARG A 45 -6.16 -6.51 0.45
CA ARG A 45 -7.17 -7.19 1.30
C ARG A 45 -7.13 -6.85 2.80
N PHE A 46 -6.33 -5.87 3.21
CA PHE A 46 -6.25 -5.46 4.62
C PHE A 46 -7.54 -4.76 5.09
N GLY A 47 -8.28 -4.15 4.16
CA GLY A 47 -9.56 -3.50 4.46
C GLY A 47 -10.67 -4.46 4.94
N GLU A 48 -10.51 -5.75 4.72
CA GLU A 48 -11.43 -6.82 5.18
C GLU A 48 -11.03 -7.35 6.57
N MET A 49 -9.84 -7.00 7.05
CA MET A 49 -9.27 -7.54 8.28
C MET A 49 -9.59 -6.66 9.48
N THR A 50 -10.10 -7.27 10.54
CA THR A 50 -10.26 -6.62 11.85
C THR A 50 -9.04 -6.93 12.70
N THR A 51 -8.15 -5.95 12.87
CA THR A 51 -6.89 -6.10 13.60
C THR A 51 -7.02 -5.91 15.11
N GLU A 52 -8.05 -5.19 15.55
CA GLU A 52 -8.27 -4.81 16.94
C GLU A 52 -9.77 -4.78 17.25
N TYR A 53 -10.14 -5.30 18.43
CA TYR A 53 -11.52 -5.28 18.88
C TYR A 53 -12.00 -3.84 19.13
N GLY A 54 -13.17 -3.48 18.61
CA GLY A 54 -13.73 -2.13 18.75
C GLY A 54 -13.18 -1.09 17.77
N LYS A 55 -12.28 -1.46 16.86
CA LYS A 55 -11.80 -0.61 15.76
C LYS A 55 -12.45 -1.02 14.43
N PRO A 56 -12.59 -0.08 13.47
CA PRO A 56 -13.09 -0.42 12.14
C PRO A 56 -12.13 -1.39 11.42
N PRO A 57 -12.63 -2.17 10.46
CA PRO A 57 -11.78 -3.06 9.66
C PRO A 57 -10.80 -2.22 8.80
N GLY A 58 -9.58 -2.73 8.60
CA GLY A 58 -8.50 -1.99 7.97
C GLY A 58 -7.84 -0.94 8.89
N TYR A 59 -7.89 -1.14 10.20
CA TYR A 59 -7.17 -0.29 11.15
C TYR A 59 -5.68 -0.69 11.23
N ASP A 60 -4.80 0.23 10.86
CA ASP A 60 -3.36 0.05 11.00
C ASP A 60 -2.93 0.38 12.42
N ARG A 61 -2.56 -0.67 13.18
CA ARG A 61 -2.15 -0.55 14.58
C ARG A 61 -0.84 0.21 14.77
N ALA A 62 0.09 0.12 13.82
CA ALA A 62 1.40 0.78 13.93
C ALA A 62 1.28 2.30 13.70
N ARG A 63 0.31 2.71 12.88
CA ARG A 63 0.06 4.13 12.56
C ARG A 63 -1.11 4.74 13.31
N GLY A 64 -1.94 3.93 13.96
CA GLY A 64 -3.09 4.38 14.74
C GLY A 64 -4.20 4.99 13.88
N VAL A 65 -4.33 4.58 12.62
CA VAL A 65 -5.30 5.16 11.67
C VAL A 65 -5.99 4.08 10.84
N GLU A 66 -7.21 4.38 10.40
CA GLU A 66 -7.90 3.59 9.39
C GLU A 66 -7.31 3.88 7.99
N ILE A 67 -7.06 2.84 7.21
CA ILE A 67 -6.49 3.00 5.87
C ILE A 67 -7.45 3.76 4.93
N GLY A 68 -6.87 4.60 4.07
CA GLY A 68 -7.61 5.42 3.13
C GLY A 68 -8.27 4.62 1.99
N ASN A 69 -7.52 3.71 1.37
CA ASN A 69 -8.04 2.88 0.28
C ASN A 69 -8.12 1.41 0.69
N LYS A 70 -9.35 0.89 0.82
CA LYS A 70 -9.64 -0.50 1.19
C LYS A 70 -9.81 -1.43 -0.01
N ASP A 71 -10.22 -0.90 -1.17
CA ASP A 71 -10.40 -1.70 -2.39
C ASP A 71 -9.13 -1.59 -3.25
N ILE A 72 -8.21 -2.53 -3.04
CA ILE A 72 -6.96 -2.61 -3.78
C ILE A 72 -7.02 -3.81 -4.71
N LYS A 73 -6.91 -3.55 -6.01
CA LYS A 73 -6.82 -4.58 -7.06
C LYS A 73 -5.41 -4.62 -7.63
N LEU A 74 -4.84 -5.82 -7.71
CA LEU A 74 -3.52 -6.07 -8.27
C LEU A 74 -3.66 -6.63 -9.69
N GLU A 75 -3.20 -5.85 -10.68
CA GLU A 75 -3.26 -6.22 -12.08
C GLU A 75 -2.12 -7.18 -12.44
N TYR A 76 -0.87 -6.74 -12.25
CA TYR A 76 0.34 -7.46 -12.66
C TYR A 76 0.94 -8.38 -11.60
N LEU A 77 0.40 -8.39 -10.38
CA LEU A 77 0.89 -9.16 -9.24
C LEU A 77 -0.23 -10.02 -8.67
N GLU A 78 0.13 -11.17 -8.12
CA GLU A 78 -0.76 -12.05 -7.35
C GLU A 78 -0.14 -12.37 -6.00
N GLU A 79 -0.98 -12.52 -4.97
CA GLU A 79 -0.56 -12.94 -3.64
C GLU A 79 -0.14 -14.42 -3.70
N ALA A 80 1.14 -14.70 -3.44
CA ALA A 80 1.69 -16.05 -3.44
C ALA A 80 1.67 -16.68 -2.04
N PHE A 81 1.95 -15.88 -1.02
CA PHE A 81 1.95 -16.32 0.37
C PHE A 81 1.84 -15.13 1.34
N THR A 82 1.09 -15.28 2.42
CA THR A 82 1.04 -14.33 3.53
C THR A 82 1.10 -15.09 4.85
N THR A 83 1.93 -14.62 5.78
CA THR A 83 2.07 -15.27 7.09
C THR A 83 0.81 -15.11 7.94
N SER A 84 0.61 -15.98 8.93
CA SER A 84 -0.56 -15.96 9.82
C SER A 84 -0.83 -14.60 10.48
N ASN A 85 0.23 -13.95 10.94
CA ASN A 85 0.16 -12.63 11.57
C ASN A 85 0.39 -11.46 10.58
N TRP A 86 0.43 -11.75 9.27
CA TRP A 86 0.54 -10.76 8.19
C TRP A 86 1.78 -9.86 8.29
N ILE A 87 2.85 -10.36 8.92
CA ILE A 87 4.14 -9.67 9.03
C ILE A 87 4.90 -9.73 7.69
N VAL A 88 4.76 -10.85 6.96
CA VAL A 88 5.45 -11.08 5.69
C VAL A 88 4.43 -11.45 4.63
N ARG A 89 4.54 -10.77 3.48
CA ARG A 89 3.69 -10.97 2.30
C ARG A 89 4.58 -11.15 1.09
N ILE A 90 4.36 -12.24 0.36
CA ILE A 90 5.11 -12.63 -0.83
C ILE A 90 4.17 -12.54 -2.01
N TYR A 91 4.57 -11.75 -3.01
CA TYR A 91 3.84 -11.55 -4.24
C TYR A 91 4.60 -12.14 -5.41
N LYS A 92 3.86 -12.76 -6.34
CA LYS A 92 4.40 -13.27 -7.60
C LYS A 92 4.00 -12.33 -8.73
N VAL A 93 4.96 -12.06 -9.62
CA VAL A 93 4.72 -11.32 -10.85
C VAL A 93 3.99 -12.24 -11.82
N LYS A 94 2.83 -11.79 -12.31
CA LYS A 94 2.08 -12.53 -13.32
C LYS A 94 2.83 -12.51 -14.65
N PRO A 95 2.69 -13.56 -15.48
CA PRO A 95 3.18 -13.49 -16.85
C PRO A 95 2.51 -12.32 -17.59
N PRO A 96 3.18 -11.76 -18.62
CA PRO A 96 2.56 -10.72 -19.44
C PRO A 96 1.27 -11.25 -20.06
N ASN A 97 0.26 -10.38 -20.18
CA ASN A 97 -1.03 -10.76 -20.75
C ASN A 97 -0.85 -11.34 -22.15
N ASN A 98 -1.45 -12.51 -22.37
CA ASN A 98 -1.50 -13.16 -23.66
C ASN A 98 -2.27 -12.26 -24.65
N ARG A 99 -1.62 -11.78 -25.71
CA ARG A 99 -2.24 -10.91 -26.73
C ARG A 99 -2.72 -11.67 -27.96
N TRP A 100 -2.98 -12.97 -27.81
CA TRP A 100 -3.52 -13.85 -28.84
C TRP A 100 -4.65 -14.70 -28.27
#